data_AF-A0A4S8PIL3-F1
#
_entry.id   AF-A0A4S8PIL3-F1
#
_cell.length_a   1.000
_cell.length_b   1.000
_cell.length_c   1.000
_cell.angle_alpha   90.00
_cell.angle_beta   90.00
_cell.angle_gamma   90.00
#
_symmetry.space_group_name_H-M   'P 1'
#
loop_
_entity.id
_entity.type
_entity.pdbx_description
1 polymer ?
#
loop_
_entity_poly.entity_id
_entity_poly.type
_entity_poly.pdbx_seq_one_letter_code
_entity_poly.pdbx_strand_id
1 'polypeptide(L)' 'METTTISNRADFAQWAIERSRAIVAEQGGNLALAAREMDEGQIAETGNALGQAIVDALLEVFDGLLAEE' A
#
# COMPACT_ATOMS: atom_id res chain seq x y z
N MET A 1 -9.73 -5.38 -10.15
CA MET A 1 -8.27 -5.30 -10.29
C MET A 1 -7.88 -6.46 -11.19
N GLU A 2 -7.14 -6.20 -12.26
CA GLU A 2 -6.52 -7.29 -13.02
C GLU A 2 -5.55 -8.03 -12.09
N THR A 3 -5.66 -9.36 -12.04
CA THR A 3 -4.76 -10.19 -11.27
C THR A 3 -3.42 -10.23 -12.01
N THR A 4 -2.44 -9.47 -11.52
CA THR A 4 -1.07 -9.54 -12.06
C THR A 4 -0.44 -10.87 -11.64
N THR A 5 -0.19 -11.76 -12.59
CA THR A 5 0.54 -13.00 -12.33
C THR A 5 2.03 -12.69 -12.12
N ILE A 6 2.49 -12.77 -10.87
CA ILE A 6 3.90 -12.59 -10.53
C ILE A 6 4.63 -13.90 -10.85
N SER A 7 5.31 -13.95 -12.00
CA SER A 7 5.95 -15.19 -12.47
C SER A 7 7.47 -15.20 -12.24
N ASN A 8 8.06 -14.04 -11.94
CA ASN A 8 9.49 -13.88 -11.70
C ASN A 8 9.79 -12.63 -10.85
N ARG A 9 11.06 -12.46 -10.44
CA ARG A 9 11.51 -11.33 -9.62
C ARG A 9 11.26 -9.96 -10.27
N ALA A 10 11.37 -9.84 -11.59
CA ALA A 10 11.13 -8.58 -12.28
C ALA A 10 9.65 -8.21 -12.25
N ASP A 11 8.75 -9.19 -12.46
CA ASP A 11 7.29 -8.99 -12.34
C ASP A 11 6.92 -8.56 -10.92
N PHE A 12 7.49 -9.22 -9.90
CA PHE A 12 7.30 -8.84 -8.50
C PHE A 12 7.78 -7.40 -8.23
N ALA A 13 8.95 -7.04 -8.76
CA ALA A 13 9.48 -5.69 -8.59
C ALA A 13 8.58 -4.62 -9.24
N GLN A 14 8.02 -4.90 -10.43
CA GLN A 14 7.08 -4.00 -11.07
C GLN A 14 5.78 -3.87 -10.27
N TRP A 15 5.19 -4.99 -9.86
CA TRP A 15 4.01 -4.99 -9.00
C TRP A 15 4.26 -4.21 -7.71
N ALA A 16 5.40 -4.44 -7.04
CA ALA A 16 5.74 -3.76 -5.80
C ALA A 16 5.88 -2.23 -6.00
N ILE A 17 6.44 -1.79 -7.13
CA ILE A 17 6.51 -0.37 -7.50
C ILE A 17 5.12 0.21 -7.70
N GLU A 18 4.26 -0.47 -8.45
CA GLU A 18 2.88 -0.03 -8.73
C GLU A 18 2.06 0.03 -7.44
N ARG A 19 2.14 -1.01 -6.61
CA ARG A 19 1.46 -1.08 -5.31
C ARG A 19 1.93 0.02 -4.37
N SER A 20 3.24 0.25 -4.27
CA SER A 20 3.80 1.33 -3.45
C SER A 20 3.35 2.71 -3.92
N ARG A 21 3.33 2.95 -5.24
CA ARG A 21 2.86 4.21 -5.82
C ARG A 21 1.39 4.48 -5.50
N ALA A 22 0.54 3.45 -5.60
CA ALA A 22 -0.87 3.57 -5.27
C ALA A 22 -1.08 3.94 -3.79
N ILE A 23 -0.39 3.25 -2.87
CA ILE A 23 -0.47 3.52 -1.42
C ILE A 23 -0.03 4.96 -1.11
N VAL A 24 1.09 5.41 -1.69
CA VAL A 24 1.60 6.78 -1.45
C VAL A 24 0.66 7.83 -2.05
N ALA A 25 0.15 7.62 -3.27
CA ALA A 25 -0.73 8.58 -3.93
C ALA A 25 -2.06 8.77 -3.19
N GLU A 26 -2.63 7.67 -2.70
CA GLU A 26 -3.92 7.69 -2.01
C GLU A 26 -3.74 8.03 -0.53
N GLN A 27 -3.13 7.11 0.25
CA GLN A 27 -3.07 7.24 1.69
C GLN A 27 -2.04 8.30 2.13
N GLY A 28 -0.89 8.36 1.46
CA GLY A 28 0.12 9.39 1.71
C GLY A 28 -0.37 10.79 1.30
N GLY A 29 -1.11 10.88 0.19
CA GLY A 29 -1.76 12.11 -0.25
C GLY A 29 -2.79 12.63 0.77
N ASN A 30 -3.66 11.75 1.27
CA ASN A 30 -4.64 12.09 2.30
C ASN A 30 -3.97 12.59 3.59
N LEU A 31 -2.91 11.91 4.04
CA LEU A 31 -2.15 12.33 5.21
C LEU A 31 -1.48 13.69 5.00
N ALA A 32 -0.92 13.96 3.82
CA ALA A 32 -0.31 15.24 3.50
C ALA A 32 -1.35 16.39 3.50
N LEU A 33 -2.58 16.12 3.02
CA LEU A 33 -3.69 17.07 3.08
C LEU A 33 -4.11 17.35 4.52
N ALA A 34 -4.33 16.31 5.33
CA ALA A 34 -4.68 16.46 6.74
C ALA A 34 -3.61 17.25 7.52
N ALA A 35 -2.33 16.95 7.27
CA ALA A 35 -1.21 17.67 7.86
C ALA A 35 -1.18 19.15 7.46
N ARG A 36 -1.46 19.46 6.19
CA ARG A 36 -1.55 20.83 5.68
C ARG A 36 -2.67 21.62 6.34
N GLU A 37 -3.80 20.97 6.62
CA GLU A 37 -4.96 21.58 7.27
C GLU A 37 -4.82 21.69 8.79
N MET A 38 -3.76 21.10 9.37
CA MET A 38 -3.53 21.02 10.82
C MET A 38 -4.69 20.34 11.58
N ASP A 39 -5.37 19.41 10.92
CA ASP A 39 -6.47 18.64 11.52
C ASP A 39 -5.91 17.40 12.22
N GLU A 40 -5.71 17.50 13.54
CA GLU A 40 -5.14 16.41 14.35
C GLU A 40 -5.98 15.11 14.27
N GLY A 41 -7.29 15.22 14.13
CA GLY A 41 -8.18 14.06 14.01
C GLY A 41 -7.95 13.34 12.68
N GLN A 42 -7.98 14.09 11.57
CA GLN A 42 -7.72 13.52 10.26
C GLN A 42 -6.27 13.05 10.10
N ILE A 43 -5.29 13.68 10.74
CA ILE A 43 -3.89 13.21 10.74
C ILE A 43 -3.80 11.83 11.39
N ALA A 44 -4.45 11.62 12.53
CA ALA A 44 -4.46 10.32 13.20
C ALA A 44 -5.17 9.25 12.34
N GLU A 45 -6.31 9.58 11.75
CA GLU A 45 -7.08 8.67 10.89
C GLU A 45 -6.29 8.26 9.64
N THR A 46 -5.82 9.25 8.86
CA THR A 46 -5.10 9.02 7.60
C THR A 46 -3.73 8.40 7.83
N GLY A 47 -3.06 8.71 8.94
CA GLY A 47 -1.81 8.05 9.34
C GLY A 47 -2.00 6.57 9.62
N ASN A 48 -3.07 6.20 10.34
CA ASN A 48 -3.42 4.80 10.57
C ASN A 48 -3.79 4.09 9.25
N ALA A 49 -4.56 4.75 8.38
CA ALA A 49 -4.94 4.19 7.07
C ALA A 49 -3.72 3.90 6.18
N LEU A 50 -2.73 4.81 6.16
CA LEU A 50 -1.47 4.59 5.45
C LEU A 50 -0.70 3.39 6.03
N GLY A 51 -0.57 3.32 7.36
CA GLY A 51 0.10 2.20 8.02
C GLY A 51 -0.58 0.87 7.71
N GLN A 52 -1.91 0.83 7.77
CA GLN A 52 -2.70 -0.37 7.48
C GLN A 52 -2.52 -0.80 6.02
N ALA A 53 -2.57 0.12 5.05
CA ALA A 53 -2.39 -0.22 3.64
C ALA A 53 -1.00 -0.82 3.34
N ILE A 54 0.04 -0.39 4.06
CA ILE A 54 1.38 -1.00 3.98
C ILE A 54 1.35 -2.42 4.55
N VAL A 55 0.75 -2.63 5.73
CA VAL A 55 0.63 -3.95 6.34
C VAL A 55 -0.14 -4.90 5.43
N ASP A 56 -1.27 -4.46 4.86
CA ASP A 56 -2.08 -5.27 3.95
C ASP A 56 -1.28 -5.68 2.70
N ALA A 57 -0.48 -4.77 2.14
CA ALA A 57 0.39 -5.10 1.01
C ALA A 57 1.48 -6.11 1.37
N LEU A 58 2.03 -6.06 2.60
CA LEU A 58 3.00 -7.06 3.06
C LEU A 58 2.35 -8.43 3.29
N LEU A 59 1.13 -8.45 3.83
CA LEU A 59 0.37 -9.69 4.01
C LEU A 59 -0.04 -10.29 2.67
N GLU A 60 -0.42 -9.47 1.68
CA GLU A 60 -0.70 -9.93 0.31
C GLU A 60 0.51 -10.68 -0.29
N VAL A 61 1.73 -10.17 -0.08
CA VAL A 61 2.97 -10.86 -0.50
C VAL A 61 3.16 -12.15 0.28
N PHE A 62 2.98 -12.12 1.60
CA PHE A 62 3.15 -13.30 2.45
C PHE A 62 2.17 -14.42 2.07
N ASP A 63 0.90 -14.09 1.89
CA ASP A 63 -0.14 -15.05 1.49
C ASP A 63 0.13 -15.62 0.09
N GLY A 64 0.63 -14.79 -0.83
CA GLY A 64 1.06 -15.23 -2.16
C GLY A 64 2.21 -16.24 -2.11
N LEU A 65 3.16 -16.09 -1.18
CA LEU A 65 4.24 -17.06 -0.97
C LEU A 65 3.75 -18.39 -0.39
N LEU A 66 2.69 -18.38 0.41
CA LEU A 66 2.12 -19.60 1.01
C LEU A 66 1.19 -20.36 0.06
N ALA A 67 0.62 -19.68 -0.94
CA ALA A 67 -0.30 -20.28 -1.90
C ALA A 67 0.37 -21.15 -2.98
N GLU A 68 1.70 -21.32 -2.95
CA GLU A 68 2.48 -22.18 -3.86
C GLU A 68 2.60 -23.67 -3.42
N GLU A 69 1.71 -24.18 -2.54
CA GLU A 69 1.57 -25.63 -2.23
C GLU A 69 0.40 -26.32 -2.96
#